data_AF-A0A9W2XR40-F1
#
_entry.id   AF-A0A9W2XR40-F1
#
_cell.length_a   1.000
_cell.length_b   1.000
_cell.length_c   1.000
_cell.angle_alpha   90.00
_cell.angle_beta   90.00
_cell.angle_gamma   90.00
#
_symmetry.space_group_name_H-M   'P 1'
#
loop_
_entity.id
_entity.type
_entity.pdbx_description
1 polymer ?
#
loop_
_entity_poly.entity_id
_entity_poly.type
_entity_poly.pdbx_seq_one_letter_code
_entity_poly.pdbx_strand_id
1 'polypeptide(L)'
;MNSQLTREQQKAICSQLGRVKLQLLYKASVHGFTGAAFHQRCDNQGPTVSVGFNATGHVFGGYTRQGFSQSGQYVCDDQAFVFTLQGEKLLQYPVTTSAYAVKMVGNCGPYFGEALVLIYGSQAVVYSGPGNYYTFNAAEMHGNDLNMTECEVYQVQAIPQLVLMTKVDEVCPFVAQDIRNIYKSGYIKEVMQETSARLGVPLSCVIPVKNYSQELELDPDCDILLLSAVIQMLRFADNYFDELSDRLRNIET
;
A
#
# COMPACT_ATOMS: atom_id res chain seq x y z
N MET A 1 -4.25 -0.59 19.08
CA MET A 1 -5.15 0.47 18.61
C MET A 1 -6.04 -0.13 17.55
N ASN A 2 -7.36 -0.09 17.72
CA ASN A 2 -8.29 -0.72 16.77
C ASN A 2 -8.79 0.32 15.76
N SER A 3 -8.77 -0.08 14.50
CA SER A 3 -9.28 0.69 13.34
C SER A 3 -10.81 0.80 13.39
N GLN A 4 -11.34 1.94 12.95
CA GLN A 4 -12.77 2.14 12.70
C GLN A 4 -13.19 1.71 11.29
N LEU A 5 -12.26 1.65 10.33
CA LEU A 5 -12.51 0.98 9.06
C LEU A 5 -12.87 -0.50 9.29
N THR A 6 -13.90 -0.99 8.59
CA THR A 6 -14.21 -2.42 8.55
C THR A 6 -13.20 -3.17 7.68
N ARG A 7 -13.19 -4.52 7.76
CA ARG A 7 -12.30 -5.35 6.93
C ARG A 7 -12.61 -5.18 5.44
N GLU A 8 -13.89 -5.02 5.11
CA GLU A 8 -14.39 -4.86 3.75
C GLU A 8 -13.98 -3.50 3.18
N GLN A 9 -14.06 -2.43 3.98
CA GLN A 9 -13.57 -1.10 3.60
C GLN A 9 -12.05 -1.08 3.43
N GLN A 10 -11.30 -1.72 4.34
CA GLN A 10 -9.85 -1.87 4.19
C GLN A 10 -9.52 -2.63 2.89
N LYS A 11 -10.24 -3.72 2.60
CA LYS A 11 -10.08 -4.49 1.36
C LYS A 11 -10.41 -3.65 0.11
N ALA A 12 -11.46 -2.83 0.16
CA ALA A 12 -11.84 -1.93 -0.92
C ALA A 12 -10.71 -0.93 -1.22
N ILE A 13 -10.15 -0.29 -0.18
CA ILE A 13 -9.00 0.62 -0.33
C ILE A 13 -7.78 -0.11 -0.87
N CYS A 14 -7.37 -1.22 -0.24
CA CYS A 14 -6.20 -2.01 -0.66
C CYS A 14 -6.32 -2.44 -2.12
N SER A 15 -7.51 -2.86 -2.58
CA SER A 15 -7.72 -3.32 -3.96
C SER A 15 -7.38 -2.27 -5.02
N GLN A 16 -7.50 -0.98 -4.67
CA GLN A 16 -7.16 0.13 -5.57
C GLN A 16 -5.67 0.48 -5.53
N LEU A 17 -4.99 0.13 -4.44
CA LEU A 17 -3.57 0.42 -4.22
C LEU A 17 -2.67 -0.80 -4.55
N GLY A 18 -3.27 -1.92 -4.94
CA GLY A 18 -2.56 -3.15 -5.27
C GLY A 18 -2.42 -4.11 -4.08
N ARG A 19 -1.33 -4.87 -4.05
CA ARG A 19 -1.07 -5.85 -2.98
C ARG A 19 -0.39 -5.16 -1.79
N VAL A 20 -1.22 -4.47 -1.02
CA VAL A 20 -0.77 -3.68 0.13
C VAL A 20 -1.52 -4.03 1.40
N LYS A 21 -0.90 -3.72 2.54
CA LYS A 21 -1.48 -3.75 3.87
C LYS A 21 -1.52 -2.34 4.44
N LEU A 22 -2.60 -2.03 5.16
CA LEU A 22 -2.72 -0.79 5.92
C LEU A 22 -2.23 -1.01 7.35
N GLN A 23 -1.27 -0.20 7.81
CA GLN A 23 -0.83 -0.15 9.20
C GLN A 23 -1.27 1.18 9.82
N LEU A 24 -2.09 1.13 10.86
CA LEU A 24 -2.57 2.33 11.56
C LEU A 24 -1.40 3.03 12.28
N LEU A 25 -1.16 4.29 11.93
CA LEU A 25 -0.14 5.15 12.55
C LEU A 25 -0.76 6.10 13.57
N TYR A 26 -1.91 6.67 13.21
CA TYR A 26 -2.56 7.74 13.96
C TYR A 26 -4.06 7.50 14.04
N LYS A 27 -4.64 7.68 15.23
CA LYS A 27 -6.06 7.72 15.51
C LYS A 27 -6.34 8.94 16.40
N ALA A 28 -7.12 9.88 15.92
CA ALA A 28 -7.32 11.16 16.58
C ALA A 28 -8.00 11.03 17.94
N SER A 29 -8.92 10.09 18.12
CA SER A 29 -9.53 9.83 19.43
C SER A 29 -8.54 9.33 20.50
N VAL A 30 -7.39 8.77 20.09
CA VAL A 30 -6.34 8.29 21.00
C VAL A 30 -5.23 9.33 21.17
N HIS A 31 -4.85 10.00 20.08
CA HIS A 31 -3.69 10.89 20.06
C HIS A 31 -4.03 12.38 20.17
N GLY A 32 -5.30 12.74 19.99
CA GLY A 32 -5.80 14.11 19.98
C GLY A 32 -5.88 14.70 18.57
N PHE A 33 -6.96 15.45 18.30
CA PHE A 33 -7.23 16.13 17.03
C PHE A 33 -6.36 17.38 16.79
N THR A 34 -5.04 17.24 16.91
CA THR A 34 -4.10 18.35 16.72
C THR A 34 -3.13 18.06 15.60
N GLY A 35 -2.69 19.11 14.88
CA GLY A 35 -1.65 18.98 13.86
C GLY A 35 -0.36 18.41 14.45
N ALA A 36 0.02 18.84 15.66
CA ALA A 36 1.19 18.32 16.36
C ALA A 36 1.13 16.80 16.59
N ALA A 37 -0.01 16.27 17.05
CA ALA A 37 -0.19 14.84 17.27
C ALA A 37 -0.17 14.02 15.96
N PHE A 38 -0.71 14.59 14.89
CA PHE A 38 -0.62 14.01 13.54
C PHE A 38 0.83 13.96 13.06
N HIS A 39 1.53 15.11 13.05
CA HIS A 39 2.89 15.21 12.53
C HIS A 39 3.90 14.36 13.31
N GLN A 40 3.76 14.27 14.65
CA GLN A 40 4.59 13.41 15.48
C GLN A 40 4.57 11.93 15.02
N ARG A 41 3.50 11.48 14.37
CA ARG A 41 3.28 10.07 14.02
C ARG A 41 3.31 9.78 12.53
N CYS A 42 3.02 10.77 11.70
CA CYS A 42 2.80 10.59 10.27
C CYS A 42 3.88 11.23 9.40
N ASP A 43 4.73 12.11 9.94
CA ASP A 43 5.82 12.70 9.16
C ASP A 43 6.80 11.62 8.69
N ASN A 44 7.20 11.73 7.42
CA ASN A 44 8.09 10.79 6.73
C ASN A 44 7.59 9.33 6.67
N GLN A 45 6.30 9.08 6.94
CA GLN A 45 5.71 7.73 6.94
C GLN A 45 5.02 7.33 5.62
N GLY A 46 5.21 8.08 4.53
CA GLY A 46 4.60 7.83 3.23
C GLY A 46 5.01 6.48 2.60
N PRO A 47 4.21 5.92 1.68
CA PRO A 47 2.85 6.34 1.28
C PRO A 47 1.80 6.19 2.39
N THR A 48 0.75 7.01 2.37
CA THR A 48 -0.32 6.98 3.38
C THR A 48 -1.73 7.01 2.81
N VAL A 49 -2.66 6.38 3.54
CA VAL A 49 -4.10 6.54 3.40
C VAL A 49 -4.61 7.26 4.65
N SER A 50 -5.34 8.34 4.43
CA SER A 50 -5.92 9.19 5.46
C SER A 50 -7.43 9.06 5.40
N VAL A 51 -8.10 8.88 6.54
CA VAL A 51 -9.55 8.62 6.63
C VAL A 51 -10.19 9.44 7.74
N GLY A 52 -11.17 10.26 7.40
CA GLY A 52 -12.08 10.93 8.32
C GLY A 52 -13.43 10.23 8.41
N PHE A 53 -14.04 10.30 9.58
CA PHE A 53 -15.38 9.78 9.87
C PHE A 53 -16.21 10.89 10.49
N ASN A 54 -17.45 11.08 10.06
CA ASN A 54 -18.36 12.05 10.67
C ASN A 54 -19.60 11.39 11.29
N ALA A 55 -20.37 12.17 12.03
CA ALA A 55 -21.55 11.68 12.76
C ALA A 55 -22.70 11.26 11.84
N THR A 56 -22.70 11.73 10.58
CA THR A 56 -23.67 11.32 9.55
C THR A 56 -23.33 9.99 8.87
N GLY A 57 -22.22 9.35 9.27
CA GLY A 57 -21.82 8.03 8.78
C GLY A 57 -20.99 8.04 7.50
N HIS A 58 -20.54 9.21 7.02
CA HIS A 58 -19.64 9.28 5.87
C HIS A 58 -18.22 8.90 6.28
N VAL A 59 -17.54 8.18 5.40
CA VAL A 59 -16.15 7.76 5.53
C VAL A 59 -15.41 8.23 4.28
N PHE A 60 -14.46 9.14 4.46
CA PHE A 60 -13.82 9.83 3.34
C PHE A 60 -12.38 10.19 3.65
N GLY A 61 -11.60 10.60 2.66
CA GLY A 61 -10.23 11.01 2.90
C GLY A 61 -9.39 11.03 1.65
N GLY A 62 -8.13 10.61 1.73
CA GLY A 62 -7.23 10.66 0.60
C GLY A 62 -6.01 9.76 0.73
N TYR A 63 -5.38 9.53 -0.41
CA TYR A 63 -4.15 8.77 -0.58
C TYR A 63 -3.07 9.64 -1.19
N THR A 64 -1.84 9.47 -0.72
CA THR A 64 -0.64 10.02 -1.36
C THR A 64 0.56 9.09 -1.17
N ARG A 65 1.45 9.06 -2.16
CA ARG A 65 2.77 8.43 -2.06
C ARG A 65 3.76 9.23 -1.22
N GLN A 66 3.49 10.52 -1.01
CA GLN A 66 4.42 11.40 -0.34
C GLN A 66 4.40 11.19 1.18
N GLY A 67 5.57 11.28 1.79
CA GLY A 67 5.67 11.44 3.23
C GLY A 67 5.21 12.84 3.63
N PHE A 68 4.41 12.95 4.69
CA PHE A 68 4.09 14.25 5.26
C PHE A 68 5.33 14.89 5.88
N SER A 69 5.32 16.21 5.92
CA SER A 69 6.32 17.04 6.60
C SER A 69 5.66 18.36 7.00
N GLN A 70 6.45 19.27 7.56
CA GLN A 70 6.01 20.58 8.03
C GLN A 70 6.69 21.73 7.27
N SER A 71 7.11 21.48 6.02
CA SER A 71 7.90 22.43 5.21
C SER A 71 7.12 23.68 4.76
N GLY A 72 5.79 23.68 4.88
CA GLY A 72 4.90 24.72 4.37
C GLY A 72 4.73 24.69 2.85
N GLN A 73 5.42 23.80 2.14
CA GLN A 73 5.41 23.73 0.68
C GLN A 73 4.36 22.75 0.14
N TYR A 74 4.04 22.92 -1.13
CA TYR A 74 3.37 21.89 -1.90
C TYR A 74 4.34 20.79 -2.31
N VAL A 75 3.83 19.57 -2.39
CA VAL A 75 4.59 18.41 -2.88
C VAL A 75 3.82 17.75 -4.01
N CYS A 76 4.57 17.43 -5.06
CA CYS A 76 4.04 16.81 -6.25
C CYS A 76 3.70 15.34 -6.01
N ASP A 77 2.50 14.91 -6.41
CA ASP A 77 2.14 13.50 -6.50
C ASP A 77 1.08 13.27 -7.57
N ASP A 78 1.47 12.68 -8.69
CA ASP A 78 0.58 12.38 -9.82
C ASP A 78 -0.30 11.14 -9.59
N GLN A 79 -0.11 10.42 -8.48
CA GLN A 79 -0.93 9.28 -8.09
C GLN A 79 -1.83 9.58 -6.87
N ALA A 80 -1.86 10.83 -6.41
CA ALA A 80 -2.71 11.23 -5.30
C ALA A 80 -4.18 11.29 -5.73
N PHE A 81 -5.07 10.90 -4.82
CA PHE A 81 -6.51 11.01 -4.99
C PHE A 81 -7.18 11.23 -3.63
N VAL A 82 -8.30 11.94 -3.63
CA VAL A 82 -9.24 11.93 -2.50
C VAL A 82 -10.36 10.93 -2.77
N PHE A 83 -11.06 10.46 -1.74
CA PHE A 83 -12.09 9.45 -1.91
C PHE A 83 -13.21 9.56 -0.87
N THR A 84 -14.34 8.95 -1.19
CA THR A 84 -15.40 8.59 -0.24
C THR A 84 -15.75 7.11 -0.36
N LEU A 85 -16.15 6.50 0.75
CA LEU A 85 -16.64 5.12 0.82
C LEU A 85 -18.16 5.12 0.95
N GLN A 86 -18.83 4.50 -0.02
CA GLN A 86 -20.25 4.21 0.01
C GLN A 86 -20.45 2.71 0.24
N GLY A 87 -20.58 2.34 1.52
CA GLY A 87 -20.50 0.93 1.92
C GLY A 87 -19.10 0.37 1.64
N GLU A 88 -19.02 -0.59 0.71
CA GLU A 88 -17.76 -1.23 0.29
C GLU A 88 -17.20 -0.66 -1.03
N LYS A 89 -17.84 0.37 -1.60
CA LYS A 89 -17.39 0.98 -2.85
C LYS A 89 -16.55 2.23 -2.57
N LEU A 90 -15.31 2.22 -3.07
CA LEU A 90 -14.43 3.40 -3.05
C LEU A 90 -14.69 4.25 -4.29
N LEU A 91 -15.15 5.49 -4.09
CA LEU A 91 -15.23 6.50 -5.16
C LEU A 91 -14.00 7.40 -5.07
N GLN A 92 -13.17 7.41 -6.10
CA GLN A 92 -11.94 8.17 -6.16
C GLN A 92 -12.09 9.43 -7.01
N TYR A 93 -11.43 10.50 -6.57
CA TYR A 93 -11.31 11.76 -7.29
C TYR A 93 -9.82 12.07 -7.40
N PRO A 94 -9.19 11.77 -8.56
CA PRO A 94 -7.77 12.01 -8.79
C PRO A 94 -7.41 13.48 -8.69
N VAL A 95 -6.15 13.75 -8.35
CA VAL A 95 -5.58 15.10 -8.40
C VAL A 95 -5.66 15.67 -9.83
N THR A 96 -6.08 16.93 -9.97
CA THR A 96 -6.18 17.61 -11.26
C THR A 96 -4.90 18.37 -11.63
N THR A 97 -4.08 18.74 -10.64
CA THR A 97 -2.76 19.36 -10.84
C THR A 97 -1.77 18.78 -9.85
N SER A 98 -0.98 17.80 -10.29
CA SER A 98 -0.10 16.99 -9.42
C SER A 98 0.89 17.81 -8.60
N ALA A 99 1.40 18.93 -9.12
CA ALA A 99 2.32 19.83 -8.41
C ALA A 99 1.76 20.39 -7.09
N TYR A 100 0.43 20.39 -6.92
CA TYR A 100 -0.28 20.86 -5.74
C TYR A 100 -1.05 19.73 -5.04
N ALA A 101 -0.61 18.48 -5.17
CA ALA A 101 -1.34 17.32 -4.65
C ALA A 101 -1.50 17.34 -3.12
N VAL A 102 -0.44 17.72 -2.40
CA VAL A 102 -0.40 17.72 -0.93
C VAL A 102 0.31 18.99 -0.45
N LYS A 103 -0.16 19.58 0.65
CA LYS A 103 0.46 20.75 1.29
C LYS A 103 0.99 20.40 2.68
N MET A 104 2.22 20.78 2.99
CA MET A 104 2.93 20.33 4.19
C MET A 104 2.76 21.31 5.36
N VAL A 105 1.59 21.32 6.00
CA VAL A 105 1.19 22.38 6.96
C VAL A 105 1.21 21.89 8.41
N GLY A 106 2.12 22.42 9.24
CA GLY A 106 2.38 21.93 10.60
C GLY A 106 1.25 21.98 11.63
N ASN A 107 0.23 22.82 11.46
CA ASN A 107 -0.91 22.90 12.38
C ASN A 107 -2.16 22.18 11.85
N CYS A 108 -2.05 21.50 10.72
CA CYS A 108 -3.13 20.81 10.04
C CYS A 108 -2.70 19.38 9.68
N GLY A 109 -3.62 18.60 9.14
CA GLY A 109 -3.27 17.42 8.38
C GLY A 109 -4.21 16.24 8.62
N PRO A 110 -4.21 15.25 7.74
CA PRO A 110 -3.70 15.25 6.36
C PRO A 110 -4.30 16.37 5.48
N TYR A 111 -3.48 16.99 4.60
CA TYR A 111 -3.84 18.17 3.80
C TYR A 111 -3.67 17.90 2.29
N PHE A 112 -4.76 17.55 1.62
CA PHE A 112 -4.80 17.24 0.19
C PHE A 112 -5.12 18.49 -0.64
N GLY A 113 -4.10 19.00 -1.31
CA GLY A 113 -4.15 20.20 -2.14
C GLY A 113 -4.64 21.41 -1.36
N GLU A 114 -5.69 22.07 -1.84
CA GLU A 114 -6.52 23.02 -1.07
C GLU A 114 -7.98 22.60 -1.16
N ALA A 115 -8.23 21.29 -1.20
CA ALA A 115 -9.56 20.74 -1.44
C ALA A 115 -10.09 19.96 -0.23
N LEU A 116 -9.25 19.20 0.47
CA LEU A 116 -9.67 18.41 1.62
C LEU A 116 -8.57 18.38 2.68
N VAL A 117 -8.88 18.86 3.88
CA VAL A 117 -8.00 18.78 5.06
C VAL A 117 -8.76 18.14 6.18
N LEU A 118 -8.27 17.02 6.72
CA LEU A 118 -9.02 16.29 7.76
C LEU A 118 -8.96 17.00 9.11
N ILE A 119 -7.76 17.32 9.62
CA ILE A 119 -7.60 18.14 10.83
C ILE A 119 -7.22 19.54 10.40
N TYR A 120 -8.17 20.48 10.42
CA TYR A 120 -7.92 21.87 10.06
C TYR A 120 -7.70 22.73 11.31
N GLY A 121 -6.56 23.43 11.38
CA GLY A 121 -6.26 24.34 12.49
C GLY A 121 -6.18 23.67 13.86
N SER A 122 -5.75 22.40 13.93
CA SER A 122 -5.72 21.58 15.15
C SER A 122 -7.10 21.43 15.82
N GLN A 123 -8.12 21.24 15.00
CA GLN A 123 -9.50 20.99 15.42
C GLN A 123 -10.05 19.72 14.76
N ALA A 124 -11.08 19.13 15.36
CA ALA A 124 -11.84 18.01 14.80
C ALA A 124 -12.80 18.46 13.68
N VAL A 125 -12.31 19.29 12.77
CA VAL A 125 -13.09 19.90 11.68
C VAL A 125 -12.33 19.78 10.38
N VAL A 126 -13.05 19.41 9.33
CA VAL A 126 -12.58 19.30 7.96
C VAL A 126 -12.64 20.65 7.28
N TYR A 127 -11.60 21.02 6.56
CA TYR A 127 -11.70 22.04 5.52
C TYR A 127 -12.05 21.37 4.19
N SER A 128 -13.07 21.88 3.50
CA SER A 128 -13.55 21.37 2.22
C SER A 128 -13.67 22.50 1.20
N GLY A 129 -12.90 22.39 0.12
CA GLY A 129 -12.84 23.33 -1.00
C GLY A 129 -12.84 22.59 -2.35
N PRO A 130 -13.90 21.84 -2.69
CA PRO A 130 -13.97 21.11 -3.95
C PRO A 130 -13.83 22.04 -5.16
N GLY A 131 -13.15 21.57 -6.21
CA GLY A 131 -12.91 22.32 -7.44
C GLY A 131 -11.55 23.04 -7.51
N ASN A 132 -10.77 23.00 -6.43
CA ASN A 132 -9.34 23.32 -6.48
C ASN A 132 -8.58 22.17 -7.19
N TYR A 133 -7.54 21.63 -6.56
CA TYR A 133 -6.72 20.55 -7.14
C TYR A 133 -7.40 19.16 -7.11
N TYR A 134 -8.64 19.08 -6.60
CA TYR A 134 -9.48 17.90 -6.59
C TYR A 134 -10.94 18.31 -6.82
N THR A 135 -11.66 17.59 -7.67
CA THR A 135 -13.06 17.88 -8.00
C THR A 135 -13.95 16.75 -7.48
N PHE A 136 -14.79 17.05 -6.48
CA PHE A 136 -15.76 16.12 -5.89
C PHE A 136 -17.02 16.85 -5.46
N ASN A 137 -18.11 16.11 -5.23
CA ASN A 137 -19.33 16.65 -4.65
C ASN A 137 -19.25 16.60 -3.12
N ALA A 138 -19.39 17.74 -2.43
CA ALA A 138 -19.27 17.82 -0.97
C ALA A 138 -20.34 17.01 -0.22
N ALA A 139 -21.57 16.95 -0.75
CA ALA A 139 -22.63 16.15 -0.16
C ALA A 139 -22.34 14.64 -0.29
N GLU A 140 -21.76 14.20 -1.42
CA GLU A 140 -21.34 12.81 -1.62
C GLU A 140 -20.10 12.44 -0.80
N MET A 141 -19.16 13.38 -0.69
CA MET A 141 -17.90 13.17 0.03
C MET A 141 -18.14 13.02 1.53
N HIS A 142 -18.84 13.98 2.14
CA HIS A 142 -18.92 14.11 3.60
C HIS A 142 -20.31 14.58 4.08
N GLY A 143 -21.36 14.47 3.27
CA GLY A 143 -22.72 14.82 3.68
C GLY A 143 -22.94 16.29 4.02
N ASN A 144 -22.05 17.18 3.55
CA ASN A 144 -21.94 18.57 4.02
C ASN A 144 -21.70 18.74 5.54
N ASP A 145 -21.35 17.67 6.25
CA ASP A 145 -20.95 17.71 7.66
C ASP A 145 -19.42 17.67 7.77
N LEU A 146 -18.85 18.80 8.16
CA LEU A 146 -17.41 19.00 8.29
C LEU A 146 -16.90 18.61 9.69
N ASN A 147 -17.76 18.28 10.65
CA ASN A 147 -17.32 17.87 11.97
C ASN A 147 -16.91 16.40 11.94
N MET A 148 -15.71 16.10 12.44
CA MET A 148 -15.24 14.72 12.51
C MET A 148 -15.49 14.11 13.88
N THR A 149 -15.88 12.86 13.86
CA THR A 149 -15.88 11.96 15.02
C THR A 149 -14.57 11.22 15.16
N GLU A 150 -13.84 11.03 14.05
CA GLU A 150 -12.55 10.34 14.04
C GLU A 150 -11.73 10.75 12.82
N CYS A 151 -10.40 10.70 12.97
CA CYS A 151 -9.46 10.73 11.86
C CYS A 151 -8.39 9.64 12.09
N GLU A 152 -8.22 8.77 11.10
CA GLU A 152 -7.23 7.69 11.08
C GLU A 152 -6.26 7.87 9.92
N VAL A 153 -4.98 7.67 10.18
CA VAL A 153 -3.95 7.68 9.13
C VAL A 153 -3.21 6.37 9.16
N TYR A 154 -3.12 5.76 7.99
CA TYR A 154 -2.53 4.46 7.74
C TYR A 154 -1.31 4.62 6.86
N GLN A 155 -0.23 3.95 7.22
CA GLN A 155 0.84 3.67 6.30
C GLN A 155 0.41 2.58 5.32
N VAL A 156 0.74 2.76 4.06
CA VAL A 156 0.55 1.73 3.03
C VAL A 156 1.85 0.95 2.88
N GLN A 157 1.81 -0.33 3.20
CA GLN A 157 2.96 -1.22 3.09
C GLN A 157 2.76 -2.21 1.97
N ALA A 158 3.72 -2.27 1.04
CA ALA A 158 3.75 -3.31 0.03
C ALA A 158 3.92 -4.67 0.70
N ILE A 159 3.19 -5.66 0.19
CA ILE A 159 3.36 -7.05 0.62
C ILE A 159 4.37 -7.68 -0.33
N PRO A 160 5.54 -8.16 0.15
CA PRO A 160 6.51 -8.83 -0.69
C PRO A 160 5.90 -10.07 -1.36
N GLN A 161 6.26 -10.31 -2.63
CA GLN A 161 5.67 -11.39 -3.42
C GLN A 161 6.72 -12.25 -4.09
N LEU A 162 6.48 -13.55 -4.06
CA LEU A 162 7.28 -14.56 -4.72
C LEU A 162 6.35 -15.51 -5.48
N VAL A 163 6.77 -15.91 -6.67
CA VAL A 163 5.99 -16.78 -7.56
C VAL A 163 6.77 -18.07 -7.75
N LEU A 164 6.19 -19.19 -7.32
CA LEU A 164 6.72 -20.52 -7.63
C LEU A 164 6.11 -21.00 -8.94
N MET A 165 6.96 -21.17 -9.95
CA MET A 165 6.57 -21.71 -11.24
C MET A 165 6.85 -23.22 -11.23
N THR A 166 5.83 -24.01 -10.95
CA THR A 166 5.91 -25.47 -10.79
C THR A 166 5.75 -26.20 -12.13
N LYS A 167 6.02 -27.52 -12.15
CA LYS A 167 5.79 -28.41 -13.32
C LYS A 167 6.63 -28.03 -14.55
N VAL A 168 7.82 -27.48 -14.32
CA VAL A 168 8.77 -27.06 -15.34
C VAL A 168 9.27 -28.21 -16.21
N ASP A 169 9.29 -29.41 -15.64
CA ASP A 169 9.62 -30.69 -16.26
C ASP A 169 8.50 -31.16 -17.21
N GLU A 170 7.23 -30.99 -16.83
CA GLU A 170 6.09 -31.38 -17.70
C GLU A 170 6.02 -30.54 -18.99
N VAL A 171 6.40 -29.27 -18.91
CA VAL A 171 6.31 -28.33 -20.04
C VAL A 171 7.57 -28.27 -20.90
N CYS A 172 8.70 -28.82 -20.42
CA CYS A 172 9.98 -28.76 -21.12
C CYS A 172 10.71 -30.11 -21.07
N PRO A 173 10.68 -30.91 -22.16
CA PRO A 173 11.36 -32.21 -22.21
C PRO A 173 12.87 -32.14 -21.92
N PHE A 174 13.51 -31.04 -22.31
CA PHE A 174 14.93 -30.78 -22.04
C PHE A 174 15.23 -30.64 -20.54
N VAL A 175 14.26 -30.16 -19.76
CA VAL A 175 14.33 -30.05 -18.30
C VAL A 175 13.86 -31.36 -17.64
N ALA A 176 12.87 -32.05 -18.21
CA ALA A 176 12.45 -33.37 -17.74
C ALA A 176 13.58 -34.40 -17.78
N GLN A 177 14.43 -34.33 -18.82
CA GLN A 177 15.57 -35.23 -18.97
C GLN A 177 16.68 -34.94 -17.95
N ASP A 178 16.94 -33.66 -17.67
CA ASP A 178 17.94 -33.22 -16.70
C ASP A 178 17.54 -31.86 -16.13
N ILE A 179 17.07 -31.86 -14.88
CA ILE A 179 16.53 -30.68 -14.19
C ILE A 179 17.57 -29.55 -14.05
N ARG A 180 18.87 -29.86 -14.10
CA ARG A 180 19.96 -28.87 -14.06
C ARG A 180 19.94 -27.93 -15.27
N ASN A 181 19.16 -28.26 -16.30
CA ASN A 181 18.95 -27.43 -17.47
C ASN A 181 17.84 -26.38 -17.32
N ILE A 182 17.15 -26.31 -16.17
CA ILE A 182 16.04 -25.38 -15.91
C ILE A 182 16.37 -23.92 -16.27
N TYR A 183 17.52 -23.40 -15.82
CA TYR A 183 17.98 -22.03 -16.12
C TYR A 183 18.74 -21.91 -17.44
N LYS A 184 19.01 -23.02 -18.14
CA LYS A 184 19.60 -23.04 -19.50
C LYS A 184 18.53 -23.07 -20.58
N SER A 185 17.32 -23.50 -20.26
CA SER A 185 16.21 -23.60 -21.20
C SER A 185 15.69 -22.22 -21.59
N GLY A 186 15.78 -21.88 -22.87
CA GLY A 186 15.21 -20.66 -23.43
C GLY A 186 13.68 -20.60 -23.27
N TYR A 187 13.02 -21.76 -23.37
CA TYR A 187 11.58 -21.87 -23.16
C TYR A 187 11.17 -21.54 -21.72
N ILE A 188 11.85 -22.12 -20.71
CA ILE A 188 11.57 -21.80 -19.30
C ILE A 188 11.79 -20.32 -19.03
N LYS A 189 12.86 -19.73 -19.58
CA LYS A 189 13.13 -18.29 -19.47
C LYS A 189 11.99 -17.44 -20.04
N GLU A 190 11.46 -17.80 -21.21
CA GLU A 190 10.33 -17.09 -21.83
C GLU A 190 9.06 -17.19 -20.97
N VAL A 191 8.73 -18.37 -20.45
CA VAL A 191 7.57 -18.57 -19.55
C VAL A 191 7.75 -17.78 -18.24
N MET A 192 8.97 -17.70 -17.70
CA MET A 192 9.25 -16.87 -16.53
C MET A 192 9.03 -15.37 -16.81
N GLN A 193 9.45 -14.89 -17.99
CA GLN A 193 9.26 -13.50 -18.42
C GLN A 193 7.78 -13.18 -18.62
N GLU A 194 7.03 -14.09 -19.25
CA GLU A 194 5.57 -13.95 -19.39
C GLU A 194 4.89 -13.93 -18.02
N THR A 195 5.27 -14.85 -17.13
CA THR A 195 4.73 -14.93 -15.76
C THR A 195 4.99 -13.64 -14.97
N SER A 196 6.22 -13.13 -15.04
CA SER A 196 6.63 -11.85 -14.43
C SER A 196 5.77 -10.69 -14.93
N ALA A 197 5.58 -10.57 -16.26
CA ALA A 197 4.77 -9.53 -16.87
C ALA A 197 3.29 -9.63 -16.48
N ARG A 198 2.71 -10.84 -16.50
CA ARG A 198 1.29 -11.07 -16.18
C ARG A 198 0.95 -10.83 -14.72
N LEU A 199 1.87 -11.14 -13.82
CA LEU A 199 1.66 -10.99 -12.37
C LEU A 199 2.13 -9.64 -11.82
N GLY A 200 2.83 -8.85 -12.63
CA GLY A 200 3.37 -7.54 -12.24
C GLY A 200 4.48 -7.65 -11.19
N VAL A 201 5.26 -8.75 -11.20
CA VAL A 201 6.35 -8.98 -10.27
C VAL A 201 7.69 -8.93 -11.00
N PRO A 202 8.79 -8.49 -10.36
CA PRO A 202 10.12 -8.58 -10.95
C PRO A 202 10.47 -10.01 -11.36
N LEU A 203 11.24 -10.19 -12.45
CA LEU A 203 11.66 -11.51 -12.89
C LEU A 203 12.43 -12.28 -11.80
N SER A 204 13.15 -11.57 -10.93
CA SER A 204 13.85 -12.14 -9.77
C SER A 204 12.91 -12.76 -8.72
N CYS A 205 11.62 -12.44 -8.75
CA CYS A 205 10.59 -13.03 -7.88
C CYS A 205 9.97 -14.30 -8.45
N VAL A 206 10.27 -14.67 -9.71
CA VAL A 206 9.75 -15.88 -10.35
C VAL A 206 10.77 -16.99 -10.19
N ILE A 207 10.43 -18.03 -9.42
CA ILE A 207 11.32 -19.15 -9.13
C ILE A 207 10.77 -20.42 -9.79
N PRO A 208 11.44 -20.94 -10.83
CA PRO A 208 11.08 -22.20 -11.44
C PRO A 208 11.46 -23.37 -10.51
N VAL A 209 10.52 -24.27 -10.23
CA VAL A 209 10.73 -25.43 -9.36
C VAL A 209 10.11 -26.70 -9.96
N LYS A 210 10.69 -27.85 -9.64
CA LYS A 210 10.05 -29.15 -9.83
C LYS A 210 9.45 -29.60 -8.49
N ASN A 211 8.24 -30.13 -8.52
CA ASN A 211 7.60 -30.72 -7.35
C ASN A 211 7.72 -32.24 -7.41
N TYR A 212 7.92 -32.86 -6.26
CA TYR A 212 7.67 -34.29 -6.10
C TYR A 212 6.17 -34.56 -6.25
N SER A 213 5.81 -35.38 -7.24
CA SER A 213 4.41 -35.69 -7.52
C SER A 213 4.15 -37.19 -7.65
N GLN A 214 5.12 -37.94 -8.16
CA GLN A 214 5.01 -39.38 -8.38
C GLN A 214 6.25 -40.15 -7.91
N GLU A 215 7.34 -39.45 -7.64
CA GLU A 215 8.60 -40.01 -7.22
C GLU A 215 8.54 -40.50 -5.77
N LEU A 216 9.10 -41.68 -5.53
CA LEU A 216 9.18 -42.31 -4.21
C LEU A 216 10.53 -42.04 -3.52
N GLU A 217 11.55 -41.69 -4.29
CA GLU A 217 12.90 -41.40 -3.81
C GLU A 217 13.22 -39.91 -3.98
N LEU A 218 14.08 -39.40 -3.10
CA LEU A 218 14.55 -38.02 -3.16
C LEU A 218 15.56 -37.84 -4.30
N ASP A 219 15.44 -36.72 -4.99
CA ASP A 219 16.35 -36.28 -6.04
C ASP A 219 17.11 -35.03 -5.57
N PRO A 220 18.44 -35.09 -5.39
CA PRO A 220 19.21 -33.96 -4.87
C PRO A 220 19.07 -32.68 -5.69
N ASP A 221 18.94 -32.78 -7.02
CA ASP A 221 18.81 -31.62 -7.88
C ASP A 221 17.43 -30.93 -7.72
N CYS A 222 16.36 -31.71 -7.55
CA CYS A 222 15.02 -31.22 -7.17
C CYS A 222 15.04 -30.55 -5.78
N ASP A 223 15.67 -31.20 -4.80
CA ASP A 223 15.80 -30.67 -3.43
C ASP A 223 16.52 -29.31 -3.42
N ILE A 224 17.59 -29.17 -4.21
CA ILE A 224 18.32 -27.91 -4.36
C ILE A 224 17.39 -26.79 -4.85
N LEU A 225 16.50 -27.07 -5.81
CA LEU A 225 15.55 -26.06 -6.31
C LEU A 225 14.51 -25.67 -5.27
N LEU A 226 13.92 -26.64 -4.57
CA LEU A 226 12.94 -26.38 -3.52
C LEU A 226 13.56 -25.64 -2.34
N LEU A 227 14.73 -26.06 -1.88
CA LEU A 227 15.46 -25.37 -0.81
C LEU A 227 15.90 -23.97 -1.24
N SER A 228 16.31 -23.79 -2.49
CA SER A 228 16.59 -22.46 -3.04
C SER A 228 15.35 -21.56 -3.00
N ALA A 229 14.17 -22.09 -3.36
CA ALA A 229 12.92 -21.35 -3.26
C ALA A 229 12.59 -20.96 -1.81
N VAL A 230 12.74 -21.87 -0.85
CA VAL A 230 12.53 -21.59 0.58
C VAL A 230 13.52 -20.54 1.09
N ILE A 231 14.80 -20.62 0.72
CA ILE A 231 15.81 -19.62 1.08
C ILE A 231 15.42 -18.24 0.55
N GLN A 232 14.91 -18.15 -0.69
CA GLN A 232 14.43 -16.88 -1.22
C GLN A 232 13.21 -16.36 -0.45
N MET A 233 12.27 -17.22 -0.06
CA MET A 233 11.14 -16.80 0.79
C MET A 233 11.62 -16.21 2.12
N LEU A 234 12.57 -16.86 2.78
CA LEU A 234 13.13 -16.38 4.05
C LEU A 234 13.84 -15.04 3.88
N ARG A 235 14.66 -14.89 2.84
CA ARG A 235 15.32 -13.61 2.52
C ARG A 235 14.33 -12.47 2.29
N PHE A 236 13.21 -12.75 1.61
CA PHE A 236 12.15 -11.76 1.40
C PHE A 236 11.46 -11.38 2.72
N ALA A 237 11.27 -12.34 3.63
CA ALA A 237 10.73 -12.08 4.95
C ALA A 237 11.71 -11.24 5.79
N ASP A 238 12.98 -11.62 5.83
CA ASP A 238 14.02 -10.91 6.59
C ASP A 238 14.18 -9.47 6.09
N ASN A 239 14.29 -9.25 4.78
CA ASN A 239 14.36 -7.90 4.20
C ASN A 239 13.15 -7.04 4.60
N TYR A 240 11.94 -7.61 4.62
CA TYR A 240 10.75 -6.89 5.05
C TYR A 240 10.80 -6.51 6.54
N PHE A 241 11.31 -7.39 7.40
CA PHE A 241 11.46 -7.10 8.82
C PHE A 241 12.58 -6.09 9.09
N ASP A 242 13.68 -6.13 8.33
CA ASP A 242 14.76 -5.15 8.42
C ASP A 242 14.26 -3.75 8.04
N GLU A 243 13.55 -3.62 6.91
CA GLU A 243 12.90 -2.35 6.51
C GLU A 243 11.92 -1.86 7.57
N LEU A 244 11.12 -2.75 8.17
CA LEU A 244 10.20 -2.39 9.23
C LEU A 244 10.93 -1.92 10.50
N SER A 245 12.01 -2.60 10.88
CA SER A 245 12.83 -2.28 12.05
C SER A 245 13.52 -0.93 11.91
N ASP A 246 14.14 -0.67 10.76
CA ASP A 246 14.81 0.61 10.50
C ASP A 246 13.82 1.79 10.56
N ARG A 247 12.58 1.58 10.10
CA ARG A 247 11.51 2.58 10.21
C ARG A 247 11.07 2.81 11.64
N LEU A 248 10.93 1.76 12.45
CA LEU A 248 10.57 1.90 13.86
C LEU A 248 11.63 2.69 14.64
N ARG A 249 12.92 2.44 14.38
CA ARG A 249 14.02 3.19 14.99
C ARG A 249 13.96 4.69 14.67
N ASN A 250 13.60 5.04 13.44
CA ASN A 250 13.47 6.44 13.02
C ASN A 250 12.24 7.17 13.62
N ILE A 251 11.32 6.46 14.29
CA ILE A 251 10.16 7.05 14.98
C ILE A 251 10.48 7.36 16.45
N GLU A 252 11.47 6.68 17.04
CA GLU A 252 11.85 6.83 18.45
C GLU A 252 12.90 7.93 18.71
N THR A 253 13.43 8.54 17.66
CA THR A 253 14.41 9.66 17.69
C THR A 253 13.77 10.98 17.26
#